data_AF-A0A956NHP2-F1
#
_entry.id   AF-A0A956NHP2-F1
#
_cell.length_a   1.000
_cell.length_b   1.000
_cell.length_c   1.000
_cell.angle_alpha   90.00
_cell.angle_beta   90.00
_cell.angle_gamma   90.00
#
_symmetry.space_group_name_H-M   'P 1'
#
loop_
_entity.id
_entity.type
_entity.pdbx_description
1 polymer ?
#
loop_
_entity_poly.entity_id
_entity_poly.type
_entity_poly.pdbx_seq_one_letter_code
_entity_poly.pdbx_strand_id
1 'polypeptide(L)' 'MEPNSWARCSICGKTIHYDQIYYACSVSGCNRKSAPHRFCSVDCWDAHVADRNHRNAECVEEQAPAR' A
#
# COMPACT_ATOMS: atom_id res chain seq x y z
N MET A 1 19.56 -11.46 12.11
CA MET A 1 18.18 -11.69 11.63
C MET A 1 17.79 -10.45 10.86
N GLU A 2 17.97 -10.46 9.55
CA GLU A 2 17.68 -9.31 8.70
C GLU A 2 16.16 -9.13 8.63
N PRO A 3 15.61 -7.92 8.81
CA PRO A 3 14.18 -7.74 8.70
C PRO A 3 13.78 -8.04 7.26
N ASN A 4 12.94 -9.05 7.07
CA ASN A 4 12.27 -9.42 5.82
C ASN A 4 11.30 -8.30 5.38
N SER A 5 11.79 -7.07 5.18
CA SER A 5 11.03 -5.91 4.74
C SER A 5 10.88 -5.97 3.23
N TRP A 6 9.66 -6.17 2.76
CA TRP A 6 9.34 -6.18 1.34
C TRP A 6 9.02 -4.78 0.82
N ALA A 7 8.20 -4.04 1.57
CA ALA A 7 7.77 -2.71 1.19
C ALA A 7 7.56 -1.83 2.42
N ARG A 8 7.20 -0.56 2.20
CA ARG A 8 6.89 0.40 3.26
C ARG A 8 5.62 1.16 2.93
N CYS A 9 4.80 1.41 3.94
CA CYS A 9 3.61 2.23 3.82
C CYS A 9 3.98 3.65 3.38
N SER A 10 3.26 4.18 2.37
CA SER A 10 3.47 5.55 1.89
C SER A 10 2.98 6.64 2.84
N ILE A 11 2.11 6.31 3.80
CA ILE A 11 1.48 7.29 4.71
C ILE A 11 2.17 7.28 6.07
N CYS A 12 2.22 6.14 6.75
CA CYS A 12 2.78 6.05 8.09
C CYS A 12 4.24 5.58 8.12
N GLY A 13 4.81 5.16 6.99
CA GLY A 13 6.18 4.64 6.94
C GLY A 13 6.35 3.26 7.59
N LYS A 14 5.25 2.57 7.97
CA LYS A 14 5.31 1.22 8.54
C LYS A 14 5.89 0.22 7.54
N THR A 15 6.82 -0.61 8.00
CA THR A 15 7.41 -1.68 7.21
C THR A 15 6.39 -2.80 6.96
N ILE A 16 6.25 -3.22 5.72
CA ILE A 16 5.44 -4.35 5.28
C ILE A 16 6.40 -5.51 5.04
N HIS A 17 6.14 -6.61 5.71
CA HIS A 17 6.97 -7.81 5.62
C HIS A 17 6.53 -8.68 4.45
N TYR A 18 7.40 -9.59 4.01
CA TYR A 18 6.96 -10.68 3.13
C TYR A 18 5.83 -11.49 3.79
N ASP A 19 4.91 -12.01 3.01
CA ASP A 19 3.71 -12.73 3.47
C ASP A 19 2.70 -11.91 4.32
N GLN A 20 2.88 -10.59 4.43
CA GLN A 20 1.88 -9.72 5.07
C GLN A 20 0.83 -9.20 4.09
N ILE A 21 -0.39 -9.04 4.60
CA ILE A 21 -1.43 -8.32 3.87
C ILE A 21 -1.09 -6.83 3.83
N TYR A 22 -1.25 -6.25 2.65
CA TYR A 22 -1.15 -4.82 2.40
C TYR A 22 -2.34 -4.37 1.56
N TYR A 23 -2.54 -3.07 1.53
CA TYR A 23 -3.60 -2.44 0.75
C TYR A 23 -2.96 -1.63 -0.37
N ALA A 24 -3.54 -1.70 -1.56
CA ALA A 24 -3.16 -0.92 -2.73
C ALA A 24 -4.36 -0.13 -3.24
N CYS A 25 -4.08 0.92 -4.01
CA CYS A 25 -5.11 1.67 -4.69
C CYS A 25 -5.29 1.14 -6.12
N SER A 26 -6.55 0.86 -6.51
CA SER A 26 -6.91 0.40 -7.86
C SER A 26 -6.57 1.44 -8.97
N VAL A 27 -6.35 2.70 -8.59
CA VAL A 27 -6.07 3.78 -9.55
C VAL A 27 -4.67 3.64 -10.15
N SER A 28 -4.60 3.54 -11.49
CA SER A 28 -3.33 3.41 -12.24
C SER A 28 -2.34 4.55 -11.98
N GLY A 29 -2.82 5.74 -11.63
CA GLY A 29 -1.99 6.87 -11.23
C GLY A 29 -1.26 6.67 -9.89
N CYS A 30 -1.85 5.90 -8.98
CA CYS A 30 -1.32 5.58 -7.66
C CYS A 30 -0.47 4.31 -7.68
N ASN A 31 -0.83 3.35 -8.53
CA ASN A 31 -0.10 2.09 -8.69
C ASN A 31 1.00 2.19 -9.78
N ARG A 32 1.79 3.27 -9.75
CA ARG A 32 2.88 3.47 -10.73
C ARG A 32 3.98 2.42 -10.55
N LYS A 33 4.45 1.84 -11.66
CA LYS A 33 5.49 0.78 -11.69
C LYS A 33 6.78 1.12 -10.92
N SER A 34 7.17 2.39 -10.85
CA SER A 34 8.41 2.79 -10.17
C SER A 34 8.27 2.96 -8.66
N ALA A 35 7.05 3.18 -8.17
CA ALA A 35 6.75 3.46 -6.77
C ALA A 35 5.27 3.16 -6.50
N PRO A 36 4.88 1.88 -6.36
CA PRO A 36 3.49 1.53 -6.07
C PRO A 36 3.14 2.03 -4.67
N HIS A 37 2.04 2.78 -4.56
CA HIS A 37 1.51 3.16 -3.26
C HIS A 37 0.93 1.93 -2.56
N ARG A 38 1.69 1.42 -1.58
CA ARG A 38 1.27 0.37 -0.67
C ARG A 38 0.95 0.98 0.69
N PHE A 39 -0.09 0.46 1.32
CA PHE A 39 -0.59 0.89 2.61
C PHE A 39 -0.64 -0.31 3.55
N CYS A 40 -0.31 -0.10 4.83
CA CYS A 40 -0.36 -1.17 5.81
C CYS A 40 -1.76 -1.45 6.35
N SER A 41 -2.72 -0.54 6.10
CA SER A 41 -4.07 -0.59 6.68
C SER A 41 -5.04 0.21 5.82
N VAL A 42 -6.33 -0.12 5.89
CA VAL A 42 -7.41 0.63 5.22
C VAL A 42 -7.43 2.10 5.66
N ASP A 43 -7.14 2.40 6.93
CA ASP A 43 -6.99 3.77 7.45
C ASP A 43 -5.95 4.60 6.69
N CYS A 44 -4.80 3.99 6.38
CA CYS A 44 -3.76 4.65 5.60
C CYS A 44 -4.21 4.86 4.15
N TRP A 45 -5.00 3.93 3.60
CA TRP A 45 -5.57 4.10 2.26
C TRP A 45 -6.64 5.21 2.25
N ASP A 46 -7.53 5.27 3.24
CA ASP A 46 -8.55 6.31 3.38
C ASP A 46 -7.94 7.70 3.52
N ALA A 47 -6.93 7.85 4.38
CA ALA A 47 -6.16 9.09 4.52
C ALA A 47 -5.53 9.54 3.18
N HIS A 48 -5.10 8.59 2.35
CA HIS A 48 -4.62 8.88 0.99
C HIS A 48 -5.75 9.34 0.05
N VAL A 49 -6.91 8.67 0.07
CA VAL A 49 -8.05 8.98 -0.79
C VAL A 49 -8.61 10.37 -0.47
N ALA A 50 -8.68 10.74 0.81
CA ALA A 50 -9.12 12.05 1.28
C ALA A 50 -8.23 13.19 0.77
N ASP A 51 -6.90 13.00 0.78
CA ASP A 51 -5.93 14.00 0.28
C ASP A 51 -6.03 14.23 -1.23
N ARG A 52 -6.27 13.15 -2.00
CA ARG A 52 -6.25 13.19 -3.47
C ARG A 52 -7.63 13.29 -4.13
N ASN A 53 -8.71 13.26 -3.36
CA ASN A 53 -10.10 13.32 -3.80
C ASN A 53 -10.41 12.36 -4.97
N HIS A 54 -9.91 11.13 -4.87
CA HIS A 54 -10.08 10.13 -5.92
C HIS A 54 -11.53 9.62 -5.97
N ARG A 55 -12.29 10.05 -6.98
CA ARG A 55 -13.70 9.64 -7.18
C ARG A 55 -13.93 8.16 -7.51
N ASN A 56 -12.89 7.42 -7.92
CA ASN A 56 -12.95 6.00 -8.29
C ASN A 56 -11.77 5.21 -7.68
N ALA A 57 -11.33 5.58 -6.48
CA ALA A 57 -10.33 4.77 -5.78
C ALA A 57 -11.02 3.63 -5.03
N GLU A 58 -10.53 2.41 -5.25
CA GLU A 58 -10.91 1.23 -4.50
C GLU A 58 -9.72 0.73 -3.69
N CYS A 59 -10.01 0.24 -2.50
CA CYS A 59 -9.04 -0.38 -1.59
C CYS A 59 -8.88 -1.85 -1.99
N VAL A 60 -7.77 -2.17 -2.66
CA VAL A 60 -7.45 -3.53 -3.06
C VAL A 60 -6.60 -4.15 -1.97
N GLU A 61 -7.12 -5.18 -1.31
CA GLU A 61 -6.34 -5.99 -0.37
C GLU A 61 -5.48 -6.99 -1.17
N GLU A 62 -4.17 -6.95 -0.96
CA GLU A 62 -3.21 -7.81 -1.64
C GLU A 62 -2.25 -8.41 -0.61
N GLN A 63 -1.71 -9.59 -0.90
CA GLN A 63 -0.73 -10.25 -0.04
C GLN A 63 0.68 -10.05 -0.61
N ALA A 64 1.61 -9.64 0.24
CA ALA A 64 3.00 -9.55 -0.13
C ALA A 64 3.50 -10.95 -0.55
N PRO A 65 4.37 -11.05 -1.57
CA PRO A 65 4.92 -12.34 -1.98
C PRO A 65 5.56 -13.05 -0.79
N ALA A 66 5.39 -14.36 -0.72
CA ALA A 66 6.16 -15.20 0.20
C ALA A 66 7.59 -15.32 -0.35
N ARG A 67 8.60 -15.11 0.50
CA ARG A 67 10.02 -15.15 0.13
C ARG A 67 10.56 -16.57 0.11
#